data_AF-A0A4R3E2C2-F1
#
_entry.id   AF-A0A4R3E2C2-F1
#
_cell.length_a   1.000
_cell.length_b   1.000
_cell.length_c   1.000
_cell.angle_alpha   90.00
_cell.angle_beta   90.00
_cell.angle_gamma   90.00
#
_symmetry.space_group_name_H-M   'P 1'
#
loop_
_entity.id
_entity.type
_entity.pdbx_description
1 polymer ?
#
loop_
_entity_poly.entity_id
_entity_poly.type
_entity_poly.pdbx_seq_one_letter_code
_entity_poly.pdbx_strand_id
1 'polypeptide(L)' 'MAYTALEPDGIYWARRKASKSEPLTVVQVSTLFGDEHEYWTLVQLGSDQHHMPGDFEIVEKITDPSQPRVLRQAAE' A
#
# COMPACT_ATOMS: atom_id res chain seq x y z
N MET A 1 2.80 14.03 -5.59
CA MET A 1 3.24 12.80 -4.92
C MET A 1 2.10 12.34 -4.03
N ALA A 2 1.34 11.32 -4.44
CA ALA A 2 0.07 10.94 -3.81
C ALA A 2 0.28 9.99 -2.62
N TYR A 3 1.04 10.40 -1.60
CA TYR A 3 1.12 9.67 -0.32
C TYR A 3 -0.12 9.90 0.56
N THR A 4 -0.98 10.84 0.18
CA THR A 4 -2.16 11.28 0.96
C THR A 4 -3.33 10.29 0.94
N ALA A 5 -3.23 9.18 0.21
CA ALA A 5 -4.29 8.17 0.11
C ALA A 5 -4.00 6.87 0.87
N LEU A 6 -2.83 6.75 1.52
CA LEU A 6 -2.57 5.61 2.39
C LEU A 6 -3.44 5.70 3.64
N GLU A 7 -3.80 4.54 4.17
CA GLU A 7 -4.59 4.40 5.39
C GLU A 7 -3.80 3.59 6.42
N PRO A 8 -3.96 3.86 7.73
CA PRO A 8 -3.32 3.09 8.78
C PRO A 8 -3.70 1.61 8.65
N ASP A 9 -2.72 0.71 8.84
CA ASP A 9 -2.88 -0.73 8.71
C ASP A 9 -3.41 -1.22 7.35
N GLY A 10 -3.54 -0.32 6.37
CA GLY A 10 -4.05 -0.66 5.05
C GLY A 10 -3.09 -1.58 4.31
N ILE A 11 -3.67 -2.56 3.60
CA ILE A 11 -2.93 -3.53 2.80
C ILE A 11 -3.06 -3.15 1.33
N TYR A 12 -1.94 -3.15 0.59
CA TYR A 12 -1.87 -2.67 -0.79
C TYR A 12 -1.05 -3.60 -1.67
N TRP A 13 -1.46 -3.69 -2.94
CA TRP A 13 -0.57 -4.12 -4.01
C TRP A 13 0.40 -3.00 -4.33
N ALA A 14 1.69 -3.33 -4.35
CA ALA A 14 2.74 -2.37 -4.62
C ALA A 14 3.87 -2.96 -5.46
N ARG A 15 4.63 -2.09 -6.11
CA ARG A 15 5.85 -2.44 -6.85
C ARG A 15 7.04 -1.66 -6.32
N ARG A 16 8.17 -2.31 -6.10
CA ARG A 16 9.43 -1.62 -5.76
C ARG A 16 9.90 -0.78 -6.95
N LYS A 17 10.15 0.51 -6.73
CA LYS A 17 10.62 1.43 -7.79
C LYS A 17 12.04 1.11 -8.26
N ALA A 18 12.89 0.60 -7.35
CA ALA A 18 14.26 0.20 -7.65
C ALA A 18 14.34 -0.90 -8.72
N SER A 19 13.30 -1.73 -8.84
CA SER A 19 13.25 -2.87 -9.74
C SER A 19 11.89 -2.94 -10.44
N LYS A 20 11.67 -2.14 -11.48
CA LYS A 20 10.39 -2.11 -12.22
C LYS A 20 10.00 -3.44 -12.88
N SER A 21 10.96 -4.35 -13.06
CA SER A 21 10.75 -5.72 -13.57
C SER A 21 10.28 -6.71 -12.51
N GLU A 22 10.34 -6.35 -11.22
CA GLU A 22 9.86 -7.23 -10.15
C GLU A 22 8.32 -7.34 -10.18
N PRO A 23 7.77 -8.51 -9.81
CA PRO A 23 6.32 -8.69 -9.69
C PRO A 23 5.75 -7.77 -8.61
N LEU A 24 4.43 -7.54 -8.68
CA LEU A 24 3.73 -6.88 -7.59
C LEU A 24 3.88 -7.70 -6.31
N THR A 25 4.06 -6.99 -5.20
CA THR A 25 4.11 -7.56 -3.86
C THR A 25 3.01 -6.96 -3.01
N VAL A 26 2.70 -7.62 -1.90
CA VAL A 26 1.73 -7.13 -0.92
C VAL A 26 2.48 -6.45 0.21
N VAL A 27 2.09 -5.22 0.50
CA VAL A 27 2.62 -4.42 1.60
C VAL A 27 1.50 -3.99 2.54
N GLN A 28 1.83 -3.84 3.81
CA GLN A 28 0.98 -3.25 4.82
C GLN A 28 1.57 -1.91 5.28
N VAL A 29 0.72 -0.91 5.45
CA VAL A 29 1.10 0.36 6.10
C VAL A 29 1.29 0.10 7.59
N SER A 30 2.47 0.46 8.11
CA SER A 30 2.78 0.38 9.54
C SER A 30 2.92 1.77 10.14
N THR A 31 2.19 2.00 11.23
CA THR A 31 2.23 3.22 12.06
C THR A 31 3.11 3.04 13.30
N LEU A 32 3.92 1.98 13.36
CA LEU A 32 4.71 1.63 14.54
C LEU A 32 5.69 2.75 14.99
N PHE A 33 6.17 3.56 14.05
CA PHE A 33 7.10 4.66 14.33
C PHE A 33 6.42 6.00 14.61
N GLY A 34 5.09 6.08 14.51
CA GLY A 34 4.33 7.29 14.76
C GLY A 34 2.99 7.32 14.02
N ASP A 35 2.04 8.03 14.58
CA ASP A 35 0.68 8.17 14.02
C ASP A 35 0.63 9.17 12.86
N GLU A 36 1.58 10.09 12.77
CA GLU A 36 1.65 11.07 11.67
C GLU A 36 2.14 10.39 10.39
N HIS A 37 1.54 10.75 9.25
CA HIS A 37 1.82 10.12 7.94
C HIS A 37 3.30 10.12 7.55
N GLU A 38 4.10 11.08 8.05
CA GLU A 38 5.54 11.16 7.76
C GLU A 38 6.36 10.04 8.42
N TYR A 39 5.85 9.45 9.51
CA TYR A 39 6.47 8.32 10.21
C TYR A 39 5.99 6.96 9.69
N TRP A 40 5.03 6.94 8.76
CA TRP A 40 4.49 5.70 8.25
C TRP A 40 5.47 5.00 7.33
N THR A 41 5.50 3.68 7.45
CA THR A 41 6.38 2.80 6.68
C THR A 41 5.55 1.71 6.02
N LEU A 42 6.15 1.02 5.04
CA LEU A 42 5.57 -0.14 4.39
C LEU A 42 6.33 -1.39 4.79
N VAL A 43 5.59 -2.42 5.20
CA VAL A 43 6.13 -3.73 5.54
C VAL A 43 5.64 -4.72 4.50
N GLN A 44 6.55 -5.48 3.89
CA GLN A 44 6.15 -6.55 2.98
C GLN A 44 5.61 -7.73 3.78
N LEU A 45 4.46 -8.29 3.39
CA LEU A 45 3.91 -9.44 4.10
C LEU A 45 4.89 -10.63 4.08
N GLY A 46 5.11 -11.22 5.25
CA GLY A 46 6.11 -12.28 5.45
C GLY A 46 7.54 -11.77 5.73
N SER A 47 7.73 -10.45 5.83
CA SER A 47 8.96 -9.81 6.27
C SER A 47 8.68 -8.87 7.44
N ASP A 48 9.70 -8.65 8.27
CA ASP A 48 9.76 -7.65 9.33
C ASP A 48 10.49 -6.37 8.89
N GLN A 49 10.92 -6.28 7.62
CA GLN A 49 11.63 -5.12 7.10
C GLN A 49 10.67 -3.98 6.76
N HIS A 50 10.92 -2.82 7.35
CA HIS A 50 10.21 -1.59 7.06
C HIS A 50 10.91 -0.80 5.95
N HIS A 51 10.12 -0.26 5.03
CA HIS A 51 10.57 0.56 3.93
C HIS A 51 9.83 1.89 3.86
N MET A 52 10.43 2.89 3.21
CA MET A 52 9.77 4.17 3.02
C MET A 52 8.66 4.00 1.96
N PRO A 53 7.47 4.62 2.15
CA PRO A 53 6.42 4.59 1.13
C PRO A 53 6.89 5.12 -0.24
N GLY A 54 7.88 6.03 -0.24
CA GLY A 54 8.51 6.56 -1.44
C GLY A 54 9.25 5.54 -2.29
N ASP A 55 9.65 4.39 -1.74
CA ASP A 55 10.34 3.33 -2.47
C ASP A 55 9.40 2.48 -3.33
N PHE A 56 8.09 2.68 -3.16
CA PHE A 56 7.05 1.89 -3.82
C PHE A 56 6.15 2.73 -4.73
N GLU A 57 5.68 2.07 -5.78
CA GLU A 57 4.51 2.47 -6.55
C GLU A 57 3.31 1.71 -5.99
N ILE A 58 2.35 2.43 -5.43
CA ILE A 58 1.10 1.87 -4.88
C ILE A 58 0.11 1.69 -6.03
N VAL A 59 -0.40 0.47 -6.21
CA VAL A 59 -1.25 0.10 -7.35
C VAL A 59 -2.72 0.10 -6.96
N GLU A 60 -3.10 -0.71 -5.96
CA GLU A 60 -4.49 -0.84 -5.51
C GLU A 60 -4.52 -1.26 -4.04
N LYS A 61 -5.51 -0.76 -3.29
CA LYS A 61 -5.80 -1.23 -1.93
C LYS A 61 -6.44 -2.61 -1.99
N ILE A 62 -5.97 -3.53 -1.17
CA ILE A 62 -6.60 -4.83 -0.97
C ILE A 62 -7.72 -4.64 0.04
N THR A 63 -8.96 -4.72 -0.43
CA THR A 63 -10.16 -4.62 0.39
C THR A 63 -10.63 -5.99 0.88
N ASP A 64 -11.30 -6.02 2.02
CA ASP A 64 -11.96 -7.22 2.52
C ASP A 64 -13.00 -7.73 1.48
N PRO A 65 -12.86 -8.96 0.97
CA PRO A 65 -13.77 -9.51 -0.04
C PRO A 65 -15.20 -9.75 0.49
N SER A 66 -15.40 -9.78 1.81
CA SER A 66 -16.72 -9.89 2.42
C SER A 66 -17.50 -8.58 2.39
N GLN A 67 -16.81 -7.45 2.19
CA GLN A 67 -17.46 -6.16 2.08
C GLN A 67 -18.04 -5.97 0.66
N PRO A 68 -19.27 -5.44 0.54
CA PRO A 68 -19.88 -5.21 -0.76
C PRO A 68 -19.02 -4.25 -1.59
N ARG A 69 -18.45 -4.75 -2.68
CA ARG A 69 -17.69 -3.91 -3.62
C ARG A 69 -18.69 -3.01 -4.36
N VAL A 70 -18.64 -1.72 -4.08
CA VAL A 70 -19.42 -0.73 -4.85
C VAL A 70 -18.76 -0.62 -6.23
N LEU A 71 -19.23 -1.42 -7.18
CA LEU A 71 -18.81 -1.34 -8.58
C LEU A 71 -19.33 -0.03 -9.16
N ARG A 72 -18.46 0.98 -9.21
CA ARG A 72 -18.74 2.19 -9.98
C ARG A 72 -18.52 1.85 -11.45
N GLN A 73 -19.59 1.61 -12.20
CA GLN A 73 -19.47 1.40 -13.64
C GLN A 73 -18.96 2.71 -14.27
N ALA A 74 -17.74 2.67 -14.81
CA ALA A 74 -17.29 3.67 -15.76
C ALA A 74 -17.92 3.32 -17.10
N ALA A 75 -19.11 3.85 -17.35
CA ALA A 75 -19.70 3.91 -18.68
C ALA A 75 -19.51 5.33 -19.19
N GLU A 76 -18.59 5.52 -20.14
CA GLU A 76 -18.58 6.63 -21.11
C GLU A 76 -18.39 6.03 -22.50
#